data_AF-A0AA43D957-F1
#
_entry.id   AF-A0AA43D957-F1
#
_cell.length_a   1.000
_cell.length_b   1.000
_cell.length_c   1.000
_cell.angle_alpha   90.00
_cell.angle_beta   90.00
_cell.angle_gamma   90.00
#
_symmetry.space_group_name_H-M   'P 1'
#
loop_
_entity.id
_entity.type
_entity.pdbx_description
1 polymer ?
#
loop_
_entity_poly.entity_id
_entity_poly.type
_entity_poly.pdbx_seq_one_letter_code
_entity_poly.pdbx_strand_id
1 'polypeptide(L)'
;MHLWRYLVLLFFLGSCSGRGDKTSGISILWNEEHAISISIPRSYFAHVRPDSITDVFRVHLEGVDQPAILGDVHILDDAVEFEPLIPFTPGLTYDVRLAGASFAKIEIPLADMSDPPVLSAIYPTSDTLPRNLLKIYLEFSRPMQEGQSLKNLVLLKNGMDTVPAVFLDLKPELWNTERTILTLWLDPGRIKRDLQPNQRFGEPLERETAYRLVVVSDWKDTRGIRLKQHNYKDFFVSVRDSLSPDPETWTIGAPAAGTRNALIVDFHERLDAVLCREAIRITDADGNSLSGVIELSAEESIYNFTPEMPWARGTFNLQCEARLEDLAGNNLNRPFDRDLTITADPLLKEIFNRKFQIE
;
A
#
# COMPACT_ATOMS: atom_id res chain seq x y z
N MET A 1 -20.16 13.43 -16.11
CA MET A 1 -19.40 14.32 -17.01
C MET A 1 -18.24 14.91 -16.21
N HIS A 2 -17.17 14.12 -16.01
CA HIS A 2 -15.96 14.60 -15.36
C HIS A 2 -14.96 14.95 -16.48
N LEU A 3 -14.70 16.24 -16.67
CA LEU A 3 -13.60 16.70 -17.51
C LEU A 3 -12.29 16.37 -16.77
N TRP A 4 -11.54 15.40 -17.26
CA TRP A 4 -10.14 15.24 -16.89
C TRP A 4 -9.33 16.36 -17.56
N ARG A 5 -8.63 17.15 -16.73
CA ARG A 5 -7.65 18.13 -17.19
C ARG A 5 -6.32 17.40 -17.41
N TYR A 6 -6.00 17.04 -18.65
CA TYR A 6 -4.67 16.60 -19.02
C TYR A 6 -3.70 17.78 -18.98
N LEU A 7 -2.53 17.57 -18.37
CA LEU A 7 -1.42 18.53 -18.39
C LEU A 7 -0.51 18.17 -19.57
N VAL A 8 -0.51 18.99 -20.63
CA VAL A 8 0.41 18.83 -21.77
C VAL A 8 1.72 19.53 -21.44
N LEU A 9 2.77 18.76 -21.16
CA LEU A 9 4.15 19.26 -21.02
C LEU A 9 4.94 18.90 -22.28
N LEU A 10 5.24 19.90 -23.11
CA LEU A 10 6.08 19.80 -24.30
C LEU A 10 7.56 19.96 -23.91
N PHE A 11 8.35 18.89 -23.98
CA PHE A 11 9.82 18.98 -23.93
C PHE A 11 10.40 18.91 -25.35
N PHE A 12 11.05 19.98 -25.78
CA PHE A 12 11.91 19.97 -26.97
C PHE A 12 13.30 19.46 -26.57
N LEU A 13 13.66 18.23 -26.96
CA LEU A 13 15.04 17.75 -26.88
C LEU A 13 15.83 18.30 -28.07
N GLY A 14 16.62 19.34 -27.82
CA GLY A 14 17.57 19.89 -28.80
C GLY A 14 18.88 19.09 -28.77
N SER A 15 19.14 18.31 -29.81
CA SER A 15 20.47 17.75 -30.09
C SER A 15 21.13 18.52 -31.23
N CYS A 16 22.24 19.18 -30.95
CA CYS A 16 23.01 19.93 -31.94
C CYS A 16 23.91 19.00 -32.75
N SER A 17 23.48 18.64 -33.96
CA SER A 17 24.37 18.52 -35.12
C SER A 17 23.59 18.47 -36.43
N GLY A 18 23.62 19.59 -37.17
CA GLY A 18 23.65 19.64 -38.63
C GLY A 18 22.58 18.92 -39.45
N ARG A 19 21.71 19.73 -40.07
CA ARG A 19 20.90 19.48 -41.29
C ARG A 19 19.55 18.77 -41.11
N GLY A 20 18.56 19.62 -40.80
CA GLY A 20 17.21 19.51 -41.36
C GLY A 20 16.26 18.59 -40.62
N ASP A 21 16.08 18.76 -39.32
CA ASP A 21 15.06 18.01 -38.58
C ASP A 21 13.87 18.93 -38.24
N LYS A 22 12.81 18.82 -39.03
CA LYS A 22 11.52 19.43 -38.70
C LYS A 22 10.75 18.43 -37.85
N THR A 23 10.63 18.75 -36.56
CA THR A 23 9.51 18.39 -35.68
C THR A 23 9.12 16.91 -35.68
N SER A 24 9.79 16.09 -34.87
CA SER A 24 9.16 14.88 -34.35
C SER A 24 8.08 15.29 -33.34
N GLY A 25 6.96 15.85 -33.81
CA GLY A 25 5.87 16.39 -32.99
C GLY A 25 5.10 15.35 -32.16
N ILE A 26 5.71 14.19 -31.93
CA ILE A 26 5.21 13.13 -31.07
C ILE A 26 5.39 13.58 -29.62
N SER A 27 4.35 13.46 -28.82
CA SER A 27 4.37 13.83 -27.41
C SER A 27 3.93 12.67 -26.53
N ILE A 28 4.42 12.64 -25.29
CA ILE A 28 3.99 11.69 -24.26
C ILE A 28 2.98 12.41 -23.39
N LEU A 29 1.80 11.80 -23.23
CA LEU A 29 0.77 12.28 -22.31
C LEU A 29 0.95 11.63 -20.96
N TRP A 30 0.96 12.45 -19.92
CA TRP A 30 1.20 12.05 -18.55
C TRP A 30 -0.07 12.20 -17.71
N ASN A 31 -0.29 11.23 -16.83
CA ASN A 31 -1.20 11.38 -15.70
C ASN A 31 -0.36 11.24 -14.43
N GLU A 32 -0.25 12.33 -13.69
CA GLU A 32 0.73 12.48 -12.61
C GLU A 32 2.15 12.13 -13.10
N GLU A 33 2.74 11.07 -12.58
CA GLU A 33 4.10 10.61 -12.92
C GLU A 33 4.10 9.40 -13.88
N HIS A 34 2.94 9.02 -14.43
CA HIS A 34 2.80 7.88 -15.35
C HIS A 34 2.63 8.36 -16.80
N ALA A 35 3.44 7.82 -17.71
CA ALA A 35 3.29 8.03 -19.16
C ALA A 35 2.13 7.15 -19.67
N ILE A 36 0.94 7.74 -19.77
CA ILE A 36 -0.30 7.00 -20.05
C ILE A 36 -0.63 6.89 -21.53
N SER A 37 -0.08 7.74 -22.39
CA SER A 37 -0.37 7.69 -23.82
C SER A 37 0.75 8.34 -24.63
N ILE A 38 0.87 7.97 -25.90
CA ILE A 38 1.68 8.70 -26.89
C ILE A 38 0.75 9.34 -27.91
N SER A 39 0.96 10.61 -28.19
CA SER A 39 0.20 11.37 -29.19
C SER A 39 1.09 11.66 -30.39
N ILE A 40 0.69 11.13 -31.55
CA ILE A 40 1.46 11.17 -32.80
C ILE A 40 0.69 12.03 -33.81
N PRO A 41 1.32 13.06 -34.41
CA PRO A 41 0.64 13.91 -35.39
C PRO A 41 0.08 13.12 -36.58
N ARG A 42 -1.11 13.50 -37.05
CA ARG A 42 -1.79 12.86 -38.20
C ARG A 42 -0.94 12.83 -39.48
N SER A 43 0.02 13.74 -39.63
CA SER A 43 0.96 13.76 -40.76
C SER A 43 1.75 12.46 -40.92
N TYR A 44 2.03 11.74 -39.82
CA TYR A 44 2.70 10.42 -39.87
C TYR A 44 1.84 9.33 -40.50
N PHE A 45 0.53 9.54 -40.58
CA PHE A 45 -0.45 8.60 -41.11
C PHE A 45 -1.01 9.04 -42.47
N ALA A 46 -0.44 10.07 -43.12
CA ALA A 46 -0.98 10.66 -44.34
C ALA A 46 -1.16 9.67 -45.51
N HIS A 47 -0.44 8.55 -45.50
CA HIS A 47 -0.51 7.49 -46.51
C HIS A 47 -1.46 6.33 -46.15
N VAL A 48 -2.16 6.41 -45.01
CA VAL A 48 -3.06 5.38 -44.51
C VAL A 48 -4.47 5.95 -44.41
N ARG A 49 -5.48 5.18 -44.86
CA ARG A 49 -6.87 5.58 -44.69
C ARG A 49 -7.22 5.60 -43.20
N PRO A 50 -7.98 6.60 -42.70
CA PRO A 50 -8.29 6.71 -41.28
C PRO A 50 -8.83 5.40 -40.67
N ASP A 51 -9.77 4.75 -41.35
CA ASP A 51 -10.42 3.52 -40.88
C ASP A 51 -9.49 2.29 -40.85
N SER A 52 -8.31 2.37 -41.46
CA SER A 52 -7.33 1.28 -41.50
C SER A 52 -6.18 1.48 -40.52
N ILE A 53 -6.10 2.62 -39.83
CA ILE A 53 -4.98 2.94 -38.94
C ILE A 53 -4.90 1.91 -37.80
N THR A 54 -6.03 1.56 -37.19
CA THR A 54 -6.11 0.56 -36.12
C THR A 54 -5.60 -0.82 -36.53
N ASP A 55 -5.66 -1.15 -37.83
CA ASP A 55 -5.23 -2.45 -38.33
C ASP A 55 -3.71 -2.55 -38.48
N VAL A 56 -3.06 -1.43 -38.83
CA VAL A 56 -1.64 -1.41 -39.23
C VAL A 56 -0.72 -0.69 -38.24
N PHE A 57 -1.26 0.09 -37.32
CA PHE A 57 -0.50 0.82 -36.30
C PHE A 57 -0.25 -0.07 -35.08
N ARG A 58 1.00 -0.20 -34.66
CA ARG A 58 1.40 -1.00 -33.50
C ARG A 58 2.55 -0.34 -32.76
N VAL A 59 2.52 -0.45 -31.44
CA VAL A 59 3.64 -0.04 -30.57
C VAL A 59 4.26 -1.29 -29.96
N HIS A 60 5.58 -1.38 -29.96
CA HIS A 60 6.33 -2.49 -29.39
C HIS A 60 7.31 -1.96 -28.36
N LEU A 61 7.65 -2.76 -27.36
CA LEU A 61 8.85 -2.50 -26.58
C LEU A 61 10.08 -2.70 -27.47
N GLU A 62 11.07 -1.82 -27.39
CA GLU A 62 12.31 -1.99 -28.15
C GLU A 62 13.04 -3.27 -27.72
N GLY A 63 13.34 -4.13 -28.68
CA GLY A 63 13.99 -5.41 -28.45
C GLY A 63 13.78 -6.37 -29.61
N VAL A 64 14.43 -7.53 -29.52
CA VAL A 64 14.23 -8.61 -30.49
C VAL A 64 12.94 -9.34 -30.15
N ASP A 65 12.10 -9.57 -31.16
CA ASP A 65 10.87 -10.39 -31.09
C ASP A 65 9.90 -10.00 -29.96
N GLN A 66 9.77 -8.70 -29.69
CA GLN A 66 8.80 -8.20 -28.72
C GLN A 66 7.40 -8.18 -29.33
N PRO A 67 6.35 -8.68 -28.63
CA PRO A 67 4.98 -8.57 -29.11
C PRO A 67 4.51 -7.11 -29.12
N ALA A 68 3.46 -6.84 -29.90
CA ALA A 68 2.80 -5.55 -29.86
C ALA A 68 2.15 -5.33 -28.49
N ILE A 69 2.31 -4.13 -27.95
CA ILE A 69 1.68 -3.71 -26.71
C ILE A 69 0.18 -3.57 -26.94
N LEU A 70 -0.61 -4.14 -26.04
CA LEU A 70 -2.06 -3.99 -26.06
C LEU A 70 -2.43 -2.60 -25.58
N GLY A 71 -3.39 -1.98 -26.26
CA GLY A 71 -3.85 -0.64 -25.96
C GLY A 71 -4.92 -0.19 -26.93
N ASP A 72 -5.55 0.92 -26.60
CA ASP A 72 -6.55 1.57 -27.42
C ASP A 72 -5.90 2.62 -28.31
N VAL A 73 -6.39 2.70 -29.55
CA VAL A 73 -5.97 3.70 -30.52
C VAL A 73 -7.09 4.70 -30.70
N HIS A 74 -6.86 5.95 -30.31
CA HIS A 74 -7.80 7.04 -30.46
C HIS A 74 -7.40 7.90 -31.65
N ILE A 75 -8.30 8.00 -32.62
CA ILE A 75 -8.08 8.72 -33.85
C ILE A 75 -8.73 10.11 -33.71
N LEU A 76 -7.91 11.16 -33.58
CA LEU A 76 -8.35 12.56 -33.47
C LEU A 76 -8.18 13.29 -34.81
N ASP A 77 -8.59 14.56 -34.85
CA ASP A 77 -8.50 15.40 -36.06
C ASP A 77 -7.05 15.72 -36.43
N ASP A 78 -6.18 15.95 -35.45
CA ASP A 78 -4.79 16.38 -35.61
C ASP A 78 -3.76 15.34 -35.14
N ALA A 79 -4.16 14.35 -34.35
CA ALA A 79 -3.30 13.28 -33.83
C ALA A 79 -3.93 11.88 -33.90
N VAL A 80 -3.07 10.87 -33.74
CA VAL A 80 -3.44 9.51 -33.34
C VAL A 80 -2.80 9.27 -31.98
N GLU A 81 -3.62 8.95 -30.99
CA GLU A 81 -3.17 8.64 -29.65
C GLU A 81 -3.21 7.13 -29.42
N PHE A 82 -2.23 6.63 -28.68
CA PHE A 82 -2.18 5.25 -28.26
C PHE A 82 -2.06 5.17 -26.75
N GLU A 83 -3.09 4.64 -26.12
CA GLU A 83 -3.19 4.41 -24.69
C GLU A 83 -2.94 2.92 -24.42
N PRO A 84 -1.74 2.52 -23.98
CA PRO A 84 -1.50 1.13 -23.61
C PRO A 84 -2.36 0.72 -22.41
N LEU A 85 -2.72 -0.56 -22.35
CA LEU A 85 -3.47 -1.13 -21.23
C LEU A 85 -2.74 -0.95 -19.87
N ILE A 86 -1.40 -0.90 -19.92
CA ILE A 86 -0.53 -0.58 -18.79
C ILE A 86 0.32 0.63 -19.19
N PRO A 87 0.40 1.68 -18.36
CA PRO A 87 1.23 2.85 -18.66
C PRO A 87 2.66 2.48 -19.05
N PHE A 88 3.26 3.29 -19.92
CA PHE A 88 4.63 3.07 -20.36
C PHE A 88 5.62 3.14 -19.19
N THR A 89 6.62 2.27 -19.22
CA THR A 89 7.63 2.15 -18.16
C THR A 89 8.75 3.18 -18.38
N PRO A 90 9.07 4.01 -17.37
CA PRO A 90 10.22 4.93 -17.43
C PRO A 90 11.55 4.25 -17.77
N GLY A 91 12.36 4.89 -18.59
CA GLY A 91 13.68 4.39 -19.04
C GLY A 91 13.63 3.31 -20.10
N LEU A 92 12.45 2.90 -20.57
CA LEU A 92 12.30 2.00 -21.71
C LEU A 92 12.08 2.79 -23.00
N THR A 93 12.53 2.22 -24.11
CA THR A 93 12.29 2.74 -25.45
C THR A 93 11.24 1.89 -26.15
N TYR A 94 10.33 2.54 -26.85
CA TYR A 94 9.22 1.92 -27.56
C TYR A 94 9.34 2.19 -29.05
N ASP A 95 9.20 1.13 -29.86
CA ASP A 95 9.26 1.17 -31.31
C ASP A 95 7.84 1.30 -31.88
N VAL A 96 7.58 2.42 -32.55
CA VAL A 96 6.30 2.74 -33.16
C VAL A 96 6.34 2.35 -34.63
N ARG A 97 5.43 1.44 -35.00
CA ARG A 97 5.39 0.82 -36.32
C ARG A 97 4.09 1.08 -37.05
N LEU A 98 4.20 1.22 -38.37
CA LEU A 98 3.08 1.33 -39.30
C LEU A 98 3.27 0.28 -40.40
N ALA A 99 2.28 -0.59 -40.57
CA ALA A 99 2.32 -1.72 -41.52
C ALA A 99 3.60 -2.57 -41.38
N GLY A 100 4.09 -2.74 -40.14
CA GLY A 100 5.31 -3.50 -39.81
C GLY A 100 6.62 -2.72 -39.94
N ALA A 101 6.61 -1.52 -40.53
CA ALA A 101 7.80 -0.67 -40.64
C ALA A 101 7.90 0.28 -39.43
N SER A 102 9.06 0.31 -38.78
CA SER A 102 9.38 1.31 -37.75
C SER A 102 9.49 2.70 -38.38
N PHE A 103 8.84 3.68 -37.76
CA PHE A 103 8.93 5.08 -38.19
C PHE A 103 9.27 6.05 -37.06
N ALA A 104 9.15 5.63 -35.80
CA ALA A 104 9.59 6.41 -34.64
C ALA A 104 10.02 5.49 -33.50
N LYS A 105 10.95 5.99 -32.67
CA LYS A 105 11.27 5.39 -31.37
C LYS A 105 11.01 6.43 -30.29
N ILE A 106 10.35 6.02 -29.22
CA ILE A 106 9.95 6.89 -28.12
C ILE A 106 10.62 6.35 -26.86
N GLU A 107 11.61 7.08 -26.36
CA GLU A 107 12.18 6.83 -25.04
C GLU A 107 11.29 7.49 -23.99
N ILE A 108 10.83 6.72 -23.01
CA ILE A 108 10.17 7.29 -21.84
C ILE A 108 11.26 7.77 -20.90
N PRO A 109 11.29 9.07 -20.53
CA PRO A 109 12.32 9.58 -19.64
C PRO A 109 12.27 8.82 -18.31
N LEU A 110 13.44 8.58 -17.72
CA LEU A 110 13.53 8.07 -16.37
C LEU A 110 12.79 9.02 -15.43
N ALA A 111 12.06 8.45 -14.47
CA ALA A 111 11.47 9.24 -13.41
C ALA A 111 12.57 9.96 -12.62
N ASP A 112 12.25 11.15 -12.10
CA ASP A 112 13.22 11.94 -11.34
C ASP A 112 13.70 11.15 -10.11
N MET A 113 14.97 10.76 -10.14
CA MET A 113 15.63 9.99 -9.09
C MET A 113 15.94 10.86 -7.85
N SER A 114 15.69 12.18 -7.91
CA SER A 114 15.92 13.10 -6.80
C SER A 114 15.01 12.83 -5.59
N ASP A 115 13.86 12.17 -5.82
CA ASP A 115 12.90 11.81 -4.77
C ASP A 115 12.54 10.31 -4.79
N PRO A 116 13.44 9.45 -4.29
CA PRO A 116 13.22 8.01 -4.22
C PRO A 116 12.16 7.65 -3.16
N PRO A 117 11.43 6.54 -3.34
CA PRO A 117 10.51 6.05 -2.31
C PRO A 117 11.27 5.75 -1.00
N VAL A 118 10.61 6.05 0.12
CA VAL A 118 11.10 5.81 1.47
C VAL A 118 10.11 4.89 2.18
N LEU A 119 10.62 3.98 3.01
CA LEU A 119 9.79 3.24 3.96
C LEU A 119 9.55 4.14 5.17
N SER A 120 8.35 4.72 5.24
CA SER A 120 7.95 5.71 6.23
C SER A 120 7.71 5.09 7.61
N ALA A 121 7.18 3.86 7.67
CA ALA A 121 6.95 3.15 8.92
C ALA A 121 6.97 1.63 8.75
N ILE A 122 7.30 0.94 9.84
CA ILE A 122 7.09 -0.50 10.00
C ILE A 122 6.26 -0.71 11.27
N TYR A 123 5.06 -1.28 11.13
CA TYR A 123 4.22 -1.64 12.27
C TYR A 123 4.26 -3.14 12.56
N PRO A 124 4.15 -3.55 13.83
CA PRO A 124 4.05 -2.70 15.03
C PRO A 124 5.34 -1.92 15.29
N THR A 125 5.28 -0.74 15.88
CA THR A 125 6.50 0.05 16.13
C THR A 125 7.32 -0.48 17.31
N SER A 126 6.66 -1.15 18.27
CA SER A 126 7.29 -1.82 19.42
C SER A 126 8.49 -2.69 19.05
N ASP A 127 9.55 -2.63 19.85
CA ASP A 127 10.71 -3.52 19.76
C ASP A 127 10.49 -4.86 20.47
N THR A 128 9.33 -5.06 21.11
CA THR A 128 9.00 -6.28 21.84
C THR A 128 7.65 -6.80 21.36
N LEU A 129 7.65 -7.96 20.70
CA LEU A 129 6.49 -8.50 19.99
C LEU A 129 6.11 -9.89 20.53
N PRO A 130 4.82 -10.24 20.56
CA PRO A 130 4.40 -11.55 21.04
C PRO A 130 4.88 -12.66 20.10
N ARG A 131 5.11 -13.85 20.64
CA ARG A 131 5.55 -15.02 19.86
C ARG A 131 4.61 -15.39 18.72
N ASN A 132 3.33 -15.10 18.87
CA ASN A 132 2.29 -15.30 17.88
C ASN A 132 1.86 -14.01 17.17
N LEU A 133 2.79 -13.05 17.01
CA LEU A 133 2.60 -11.90 16.13
C LEU A 133 2.01 -12.35 14.78
N LEU A 134 0.88 -11.76 14.39
CA LEU A 134 0.18 -12.16 13.18
C LEU A 134 0.62 -11.35 11.95
N LYS A 135 0.76 -10.04 12.11
CA LYS A 135 0.95 -9.11 10.98
C LYS A 135 2.12 -8.16 11.21
N ILE A 136 2.75 -7.80 10.10
CA ILE A 136 3.66 -6.66 9.99
C ILE A 136 3.16 -5.78 8.84
N TYR A 137 3.16 -4.46 9.03
CA TYR A 137 2.83 -3.52 7.96
C TYR A 137 4.08 -2.77 7.53
N LEU A 138 4.25 -2.61 6.21
CA LEU A 138 5.26 -1.75 5.63
C LEU A 138 4.57 -0.57 4.96
N GLU A 139 4.79 0.64 5.46
CA GLU A 139 4.23 1.87 4.91
C GLU A 139 5.30 2.62 4.10
N PHE A 140 5.00 2.92 2.85
CA PHE A 140 5.88 3.56 1.89
C PHE A 140 5.37 4.95 1.52
N SER A 141 6.29 5.87 1.22
CA SER A 141 5.95 7.23 0.77
C SER A 141 5.36 7.29 -0.63
N ARG A 142 5.45 6.20 -1.42
CA ARG A 142 5.00 6.12 -2.81
C ARG A 142 4.47 4.71 -3.14
N PRO A 143 3.60 4.56 -4.15
CA PRO A 143 3.11 3.26 -4.61
C PRO A 143 4.24 2.32 -5.02
N MET A 144 4.31 1.13 -4.42
CA MET A 144 5.36 0.15 -4.68
C MET A 144 4.97 -0.88 -5.73
N GLN A 145 5.96 -1.50 -6.39
CA GLN A 145 5.70 -2.64 -7.29
C GLN A 145 5.31 -3.89 -6.50
N GLU A 146 4.21 -4.51 -6.92
CA GLU A 146 3.67 -5.77 -6.40
C GLU A 146 4.26 -7.02 -7.09
N GLY A 147 3.92 -8.20 -6.59
CA GLY A 147 4.31 -9.51 -7.14
C GLY A 147 5.75 -9.91 -6.83
N GLN A 148 6.40 -9.15 -5.95
CA GLN A 148 7.80 -9.31 -5.60
C GLN A 148 8.12 -8.92 -4.15
N SER A 149 7.14 -8.87 -3.28
CA SER A 149 7.32 -8.42 -1.91
C SER A 149 8.29 -9.33 -1.14
N LEU A 150 8.05 -10.65 -1.14
CA LEU A 150 8.85 -11.58 -0.34
C LEU A 150 10.32 -11.70 -0.78
N LYS A 151 10.65 -11.44 -2.05
CA LYS A 151 12.06 -11.42 -2.50
C LYS A 151 12.83 -10.21 -1.98
N ASN A 152 12.13 -9.17 -1.53
CA ASN A 152 12.70 -7.94 -1.00
C ASN A 152 12.76 -7.94 0.54
N LEU A 153 12.43 -9.07 1.17
CA LEU A 153 12.33 -9.19 2.62
C LEU A 153 13.21 -10.32 3.13
N VAL A 154 13.95 -10.04 4.20
CA VAL A 154 14.78 -11.04 4.89
C VAL A 154 14.50 -10.92 6.38
N LEU A 155 14.16 -12.04 7.02
CA LEU A 155 14.11 -12.11 8.48
C LEU A 155 15.36 -12.82 8.98
N LEU A 156 16.14 -12.14 9.81
CA LEU A 156 17.34 -12.67 10.44
C LEU A 156 17.05 -13.00 11.90
N LYS A 157 17.41 -14.20 12.35
CA LYS A 157 17.40 -14.63 13.74
C LYS A 157 18.80 -14.43 14.34
N ASN A 158 18.86 -13.81 15.51
CA ASN A 158 20.11 -13.50 16.23
C ASN A 158 21.18 -12.81 15.37
N GLY A 159 20.75 -12.05 14.35
CA GLY A 159 21.61 -11.30 13.44
C GLY A 159 22.44 -12.12 12.45
N MET A 160 22.26 -13.45 12.39
CA MET A 160 23.12 -14.33 11.58
C MET A 160 22.33 -15.29 10.68
N ASP A 161 21.23 -15.86 11.20
CA ASP A 161 20.53 -16.94 10.52
C ASP A 161 19.30 -16.42 9.78
N THR A 162 19.28 -16.54 8.45
CA THR A 162 18.06 -16.25 7.68
C THR A 162 16.99 -17.29 8.02
N VAL A 163 15.79 -16.81 8.34
CA VAL A 163 14.64 -17.67 8.63
C VAL A 163 13.79 -17.79 7.37
N PRO A 164 13.83 -18.94 6.67
CA PRO A 164 13.05 -19.11 5.44
C PRO A 164 11.56 -19.31 5.76
N ALA A 165 10.70 -18.94 4.80
CA ALA A 165 9.26 -19.27 4.81
C ALA A 165 8.52 -18.88 6.11
N VAL A 166 8.87 -17.73 6.69
CA VAL A 166 8.16 -17.18 7.86
C VAL A 166 6.88 -16.47 7.46
N PHE A 167 6.93 -15.74 6.35
CA PHE A 167 5.79 -15.03 5.81
C PHE A 167 4.97 -15.93 4.87
N LEU A 168 3.65 -15.77 4.92
CA LEU A 168 2.73 -16.45 4.02
C LEU A 168 2.85 -15.86 2.60
N ASP A 169 3.18 -16.69 1.62
CA ASP A 169 3.23 -16.29 0.19
C ASP A 169 1.81 -16.26 -0.39
N LEU A 170 1.19 -15.08 -0.36
CA LEU A 170 -0.13 -14.82 -0.93
C LEU A 170 -0.03 -14.27 -2.34
N LYS A 171 -0.88 -14.78 -3.24
CA LYS A 171 -1.03 -14.31 -4.62
C LYS A 171 -2.53 -14.10 -4.90
N PRO A 172 -3.01 -12.84 -5.00
CA PRO A 172 -2.25 -11.59 -4.96
C PRO A 172 -1.68 -11.24 -3.57
N GLU A 173 -0.67 -10.35 -3.55
CA GLU A 173 -0.12 -9.77 -2.32
C GLU A 173 -1.14 -8.83 -1.65
N LEU A 174 -1.02 -8.61 -0.34
CA LEU A 174 -1.98 -7.82 0.45
C LEU A 174 -1.59 -6.34 0.53
N TRP A 175 -1.72 -5.63 -0.59
CA TRP A 175 -1.56 -4.18 -0.65
C TRP A 175 -2.88 -3.46 -0.39
N ASN A 176 -2.82 -2.25 0.19
CA ASN A 176 -3.93 -1.30 0.07
C ASN A 176 -4.11 -0.85 -1.39
N THR A 177 -5.24 -0.20 -1.67
CA THR A 177 -5.60 0.30 -3.01
C THR A 177 -4.50 1.17 -3.62
N GLU A 178 -3.87 2.03 -2.81
CA GLU A 178 -2.83 2.97 -3.24
C GLU A 178 -1.44 2.31 -3.38
N ARG A 179 -1.29 1.03 -3.01
CA ARG A 179 0.00 0.29 -3.00
C ARG A 179 1.09 0.95 -2.15
N THR A 180 0.69 1.69 -1.13
CA THR A 180 1.59 2.36 -0.18
C THR A 180 1.71 1.61 1.14
N ILE A 181 0.82 0.67 1.44
CA ILE A 181 0.84 -0.15 2.64
C ILE A 181 0.78 -1.62 2.24
N LEU A 182 1.83 -2.38 2.57
CA LEU A 182 1.84 -3.84 2.44
C LEU A 182 1.55 -4.48 3.80
N THR A 183 0.62 -5.42 3.81
CA THR A 183 0.36 -6.30 4.95
C THR A 183 1.10 -7.62 4.77
N LEU A 184 2.05 -7.90 5.66
CA LEU A 184 2.77 -9.17 5.73
C LEU A 184 2.15 -10.05 6.80
N TRP A 185 1.70 -11.24 6.43
CA TRP A 185 1.24 -12.23 7.39
C TRP A 185 2.39 -13.17 7.74
N LEU A 186 2.68 -13.31 9.04
CA LEU A 186 3.40 -14.49 9.50
C LEU A 186 2.46 -15.69 9.31
N ASP A 187 2.96 -16.82 8.82
CA ASP A 187 2.13 -17.95 8.39
C ASP A 187 1.10 -18.33 9.49
N PRO A 188 -0.20 -18.06 9.26
CA PRO A 188 -1.23 -18.32 10.27
C PRO A 188 -1.39 -19.80 10.57
N GLY A 189 -1.10 -20.67 9.59
CA GLY A 189 -1.09 -22.11 9.74
C GLY A 189 -0.03 -22.58 10.74
N ARG A 190 1.03 -21.79 10.93
CA ARG A 190 2.07 -22.00 11.93
C ARG A 190 1.78 -21.31 13.26
N ILE A 191 0.83 -20.36 13.31
CA ILE A 191 0.41 -19.69 14.56
C ILE A 191 -0.64 -20.51 15.32
N LYS A 192 -1.58 -21.12 14.59
CA LYS A 192 -2.63 -21.98 15.17
C LYS A 192 -2.07 -23.36 15.49
N ARG A 193 -2.10 -23.74 16.77
CA ARG A 193 -1.42 -24.95 17.28
C ARG A 193 -2.00 -26.25 16.74
N ASP A 194 -3.30 -26.26 16.45
CA ASP A 194 -4.02 -27.45 15.99
C ASP A 194 -3.88 -27.71 14.48
N LEU A 195 -3.16 -26.86 13.74
CA LEU A 195 -2.98 -26.99 12.29
C LEU A 195 -1.69 -27.71 11.92
N GLN A 196 -1.73 -28.50 10.84
CA GLN A 196 -0.57 -29.26 10.36
C GLN A 196 0.71 -28.42 10.13
N PRO A 197 0.66 -27.17 9.63
CA PRO A 197 1.88 -26.40 9.44
C PRO A 197 2.62 -26.11 10.75
N ASN A 198 1.92 -25.77 11.84
CA ASN A 198 2.54 -25.64 13.17
C ASN A 198 3.19 -26.96 13.62
N GLN A 199 2.48 -28.08 13.48
CA GLN A 199 2.99 -29.39 13.89
C GLN A 199 4.25 -29.83 13.12
N ARG A 200 4.41 -29.38 11.87
CA ARG A 200 5.54 -29.74 11.00
C ARG A 200 6.71 -28.77 11.04
N PHE A 201 6.43 -27.47 11.12
CA PHE A 201 7.42 -26.40 10.95
C PHE A 201 7.60 -25.53 12.20
N GLY A 202 6.84 -25.79 13.26
CA GLY A 202 6.80 -24.98 14.46
C GLY A 202 6.20 -23.59 14.24
N GLU A 203 6.17 -22.80 15.31
CA GLU A 203 5.72 -21.41 15.24
C GLU A 203 6.66 -20.54 14.37
N PRO A 204 6.15 -19.44 13.77
CA PRO A 204 6.98 -18.53 12.97
C PRO A 204 8.14 -17.91 13.76
N LEU A 205 7.93 -17.64 15.05
CA LEU A 205 8.87 -16.98 15.93
C LEU A 205 9.14 -17.81 17.20
N GLU A 206 10.35 -17.68 17.73
CA GLU A 206 10.78 -18.34 18.96
C GLU A 206 10.80 -17.35 20.12
N ARG A 207 10.33 -17.78 21.31
CA ARG A 207 10.39 -16.98 22.54
C ARG A 207 11.83 -16.62 22.87
N GLU A 208 12.02 -15.49 23.54
CA GLU A 208 13.31 -15.04 24.07
C GLU A 208 14.41 -14.91 23.00
N THR A 209 14.00 -14.64 21.76
CA THR A 209 14.88 -14.58 20.60
C THR A 209 14.81 -13.20 19.96
N ALA A 210 15.97 -12.69 19.53
CA ALA A 210 16.06 -11.43 18.80
C ALA A 210 15.97 -11.68 17.29
N TYR A 211 15.20 -10.82 16.61
CA TYR A 211 15.01 -10.86 15.17
C TYR A 211 15.26 -9.48 14.54
N ARG A 212 15.67 -9.49 13.28
CA ARG A 212 15.77 -8.31 12.42
C ARG A 212 15.03 -8.56 11.12
N LEU A 213 13.99 -7.79 10.86
CA LEU A 213 13.41 -7.67 9.53
C LEU A 213 14.25 -6.71 8.70
N VAL A 214 14.67 -7.13 7.52
CA VAL A 214 15.38 -6.33 6.53
C VAL A 214 14.48 -6.12 5.33
N VAL A 215 14.26 -4.87 4.96
CA VAL A 215 13.62 -4.46 3.70
C VAL A 215 14.72 -3.95 2.78
N VAL A 216 14.94 -4.65 1.66
CA VAL A 216 16.08 -4.35 0.78
C VAL A 216 15.82 -3.13 -0.11
N SER A 217 16.86 -2.33 -0.36
CA SER A 217 16.75 -1.11 -1.17
C SER A 217 16.38 -1.37 -2.63
N ASP A 218 16.61 -2.58 -3.14
CA ASP A 218 16.38 -2.94 -4.54
C ASP A 218 14.90 -3.03 -4.93
N TRP A 219 14.00 -2.96 -3.95
CA TRP A 219 12.57 -2.87 -4.19
C TRP A 219 12.23 -1.52 -4.86
N LYS A 220 11.45 -1.58 -5.94
CA LYS A 220 11.11 -0.42 -6.75
C LYS A 220 9.68 0.06 -6.54
N ASP A 221 9.47 1.36 -6.71
CA ASP A 221 8.14 1.95 -6.88
C ASP A 221 7.56 1.66 -8.28
N THR A 222 6.29 2.02 -8.51
CA THR A 222 5.62 1.83 -9.81
C THR A 222 6.33 2.53 -10.97
N ARG A 223 7.22 3.50 -10.70
CA ARG A 223 8.04 4.22 -11.67
C ARG A 223 9.38 3.54 -11.95
N GLY A 224 9.70 2.49 -11.21
CA GLY A 224 10.94 1.74 -11.32
C GLY A 224 12.10 2.28 -10.46
N ILE A 225 11.84 3.28 -9.61
CA ILE A 225 12.84 3.88 -8.72
C ILE A 225 12.98 3.03 -7.46
N ARG A 226 14.23 2.70 -7.11
CA ARG A 226 14.58 1.89 -5.93
C ARG A 226 14.32 2.66 -4.63
N LEU A 227 13.99 1.92 -3.57
CA LEU A 227 13.98 2.46 -2.21
C LEU A 227 15.31 3.15 -1.89
N LYS A 228 15.19 4.30 -1.21
CA LYS A 228 16.33 5.16 -0.89
C LYS A 228 17.50 4.43 -0.21
N GLN A 229 17.18 3.44 0.63
CA GLN A 229 18.16 2.66 1.40
C GLN A 229 17.54 1.35 1.89
N HIS A 230 18.37 0.45 2.40
CA HIS A 230 17.90 -0.68 3.21
C HIS A 230 17.23 -0.15 4.48
N ASN A 231 16.15 -0.81 4.91
CA ASN A 231 15.47 -0.49 6.16
C ASN A 231 15.44 -1.71 7.06
N TYR A 232 15.37 -1.46 8.36
CA TYR A 232 15.52 -2.47 9.38
C TYR A 232 14.47 -2.29 10.47
N LYS A 233 13.90 -3.40 10.95
CA LYS A 233 13.17 -3.45 12.21
C LYS A 233 13.79 -4.52 13.09
N ASP A 234 14.37 -4.09 14.19
CA ASP A 234 14.83 -4.97 15.27
C ASP A 234 13.68 -5.20 16.25
N PHE A 235 13.51 -6.45 16.69
CA PHE A 235 12.57 -6.77 17.75
C PHE A 235 12.97 -8.03 18.52
N PHE A 236 12.54 -8.10 19.78
CA PHE A 236 12.64 -9.24 20.65
C PHE A 236 11.28 -9.92 20.80
N VAL A 237 11.29 -11.24 20.87
CA VAL A 237 10.06 -12.02 20.96
C VAL A 237 9.75 -12.38 22.40
N SER A 238 8.63 -11.85 22.89
CA SER A 238 8.11 -12.08 24.23
C SER A 238 7.22 -13.33 24.28
N VAL A 239 6.44 -13.45 25.35
CA VAL A 239 5.49 -14.56 25.50
C VAL A 239 4.37 -14.47 24.47
N ARG A 240 3.63 -15.58 24.33
CA ARG A 240 2.42 -15.62 23.52
C ARG A 240 1.35 -14.73 24.15
N ASP A 241 0.62 -13.99 23.32
CA ASP A 241 -0.62 -13.36 23.71
C ASP A 241 -1.82 -14.22 23.32
N SER A 242 -2.75 -14.44 24.23
CA SER A 242 -3.92 -15.30 24.03
C SER A 242 -5.20 -14.68 24.59
N LEU A 243 -5.15 -13.41 24.97
CA LEU A 243 -6.31 -12.68 25.47
C LEU A 243 -6.84 -11.76 24.37
N SER A 244 -8.16 -11.66 24.30
CA SER A 244 -8.77 -10.64 23.43
C SER A 244 -8.67 -9.27 24.09
N PRO A 245 -8.49 -8.21 23.29
CA PRO A 245 -8.64 -6.86 23.79
C PRO A 245 -10.05 -6.63 24.33
N ASP A 246 -10.14 -5.94 25.47
CA ASP A 246 -11.42 -5.62 26.11
C ASP A 246 -11.66 -4.11 26.15
N PRO A 247 -12.52 -3.59 25.25
CA PRO A 247 -12.87 -2.18 25.22
C PRO A 247 -13.45 -1.65 26.52
N GLU A 248 -13.98 -2.48 27.45
CA GLU A 248 -14.49 -2.06 28.77
C GLU A 248 -13.38 -1.72 29.78
N THR A 249 -12.14 -2.10 29.51
CA THR A 249 -10.98 -1.77 30.37
C THR A 249 -10.29 -0.46 29.98
N TRP A 250 -10.51 0.02 28.76
CA TRP A 250 -9.82 1.19 28.23
C TRP A 250 -10.11 2.48 29.01
N THR A 251 -9.12 3.35 29.09
CA THR A 251 -9.24 4.66 29.73
C THR A 251 -9.44 5.75 28.69
N ILE A 252 -10.48 6.55 28.85
CA ILE A 252 -10.84 7.64 27.92
C ILE A 252 -10.57 8.98 28.60
N GLY A 253 -9.55 9.69 28.12
CA GLY A 253 -9.25 11.08 28.45
C GLY A 253 -10.05 12.02 27.56
N ALA A 254 -11.23 12.41 28.04
CA ALA A 254 -12.11 13.33 27.32
C ALA A 254 -11.55 14.77 27.32
N PRO A 255 -11.54 15.46 26.16
CA PRO A 255 -11.12 16.86 26.06
C PRO A 255 -12.20 17.83 26.53
N ALA A 256 -11.82 19.10 26.73
CA ALA A 256 -12.75 20.15 27.13
C ALA A 256 -13.64 20.62 25.96
N ALA A 257 -14.90 20.95 26.25
CA ALA A 257 -15.82 21.55 25.30
C ALA A 257 -15.25 22.85 24.68
N GLY A 258 -15.59 23.10 23.42
CA GLY A 258 -15.16 24.30 22.68
C GLY A 258 -13.69 24.27 22.24
N THR A 259 -12.94 23.19 22.51
CA THR A 259 -11.56 23.01 22.07
C THR A 259 -11.46 22.01 20.91
N ARG A 260 -10.31 21.99 20.22
CA ARG A 260 -9.94 20.91 19.29
C ARG A 260 -8.90 19.97 19.90
N ASN A 261 -8.80 19.92 21.23
CA ASN A 261 -7.86 19.03 21.89
C ASN A 261 -8.21 17.57 21.57
N ALA A 262 -7.20 16.72 21.46
CA ALA A 262 -7.41 15.33 21.12
C ALA A 262 -8.20 14.60 22.24
N LEU A 263 -9.11 13.72 21.82
CA LEU A 263 -9.57 12.61 22.65
C LEU A 263 -8.42 11.60 22.76
N ILE A 264 -8.07 11.22 23.98
CA ILE A 264 -7.01 10.24 24.25
C ILE A 264 -7.66 8.96 24.74
N VAL A 265 -7.38 7.84 24.08
CA VAL A 265 -7.80 6.51 24.52
C VAL A 265 -6.57 5.67 24.79
N ASP A 266 -6.41 5.22 26.04
CA ASP A 266 -5.38 4.26 26.43
C ASP A 266 -6.00 2.85 26.40
N PHE A 267 -5.46 2.02 25.51
CA PHE A 267 -5.91 0.64 25.30
C PHE A 267 -5.39 -0.33 26.37
N HIS A 268 -4.38 0.07 27.15
CA HIS A 268 -3.62 -0.79 28.09
C HIS A 268 -2.86 -1.96 27.44
N GLU A 269 -2.87 -2.03 26.11
CA GLU A 269 -2.16 -2.99 25.29
C GLU A 269 -1.89 -2.40 23.91
N ARG A 270 -1.10 -3.08 23.07
CA ARG A 270 -0.77 -2.60 21.72
C ARG A 270 -1.74 -3.23 20.72
N LEU A 271 -2.40 -2.40 19.93
CA LEU A 271 -3.36 -2.85 18.92
C LEU A 271 -2.81 -2.75 17.50
N ASP A 272 -3.48 -3.42 16.57
CA ASP A 272 -3.14 -3.36 15.15
C ASP A 272 -3.29 -1.93 14.60
N ALA A 273 -2.18 -1.39 14.08
CA ALA A 273 -2.09 0.01 13.68
C ALA A 273 -3.08 0.40 12.56
N VAL A 274 -3.26 -0.48 11.57
CA VAL A 274 -4.15 -0.21 10.44
C VAL A 274 -5.59 -0.34 10.90
N LEU A 275 -5.92 -1.40 11.64
CA LEU A 275 -7.27 -1.58 12.17
C LEU A 275 -7.68 -0.49 13.15
N CYS A 276 -6.77 0.04 13.98
CA CYS A 276 -7.09 1.19 14.84
C CYS A 276 -7.60 2.40 14.05
N ARG A 277 -7.09 2.63 12.84
CA ARG A 277 -7.49 3.75 11.99
C ARG A 277 -8.79 3.48 11.23
N GLU A 278 -9.09 2.23 10.93
CA GLU A 278 -10.24 1.86 10.09
C GLU A 278 -11.46 1.38 10.87
N ALA A 279 -11.24 0.74 12.02
CA ALA A 279 -12.25 0.03 12.80
C ALA A 279 -12.73 0.82 14.02
N ILE A 280 -12.15 2.00 14.30
CA ILE A 280 -12.54 2.88 15.40
C ILE A 280 -13.13 4.16 14.84
N ARG A 281 -14.32 4.54 15.33
CA ARG A 281 -15.01 5.79 14.99
C ARG A 281 -15.45 6.51 16.25
N ILE A 282 -15.41 7.84 16.21
CA ILE A 282 -16.06 8.66 17.22
C ILE A 282 -17.41 9.10 16.69
N THR A 283 -18.48 8.82 17.42
CA THR A 283 -19.84 9.23 17.05
C THR A 283 -20.48 10.12 18.10
N ASP A 284 -21.33 11.04 17.67
CA ASP A 284 -22.18 11.84 18.56
C ASP A 284 -23.34 10.99 19.15
N ALA A 285 -24.22 11.65 19.91
CA ALA A 285 -25.37 11.00 20.52
C ALA A 285 -26.41 10.49 19.50
N ASP A 286 -26.45 11.09 18.31
CA ASP A 286 -27.35 10.72 17.21
C ASP A 286 -26.75 9.60 16.32
N GLY A 287 -25.48 9.22 16.58
CA GLY A 287 -24.76 8.20 15.85
C GLY A 287 -24.00 8.71 14.63
N ASN A 288 -23.91 10.02 14.42
CA ASN A 288 -23.14 10.59 13.32
C ASN A 288 -21.64 10.51 13.62
N SER A 289 -20.86 10.07 12.65
CA SER A 289 -19.39 10.00 12.77
C SER A 289 -18.79 11.41 12.72
N LEU A 290 -17.86 11.68 13.63
CA LEU A 290 -17.06 12.90 13.61
C LEU A 290 -15.89 12.72 12.63
N SER A 291 -15.56 13.79 11.92
CA SER A 291 -14.35 13.87 11.09
C SER A 291 -13.19 14.43 11.92
N GLY A 292 -12.00 13.88 11.71
CA GLY A 292 -10.82 14.22 12.48
C GLY A 292 -9.58 13.45 12.02
N VAL A 293 -8.45 13.79 12.63
CA VAL A 293 -7.16 13.15 12.39
C VAL A 293 -6.89 12.15 13.52
N ILE A 294 -6.45 10.96 13.13
CA ILE A 294 -6.08 9.87 14.05
C ILE A 294 -4.56 9.76 14.10
N GLU A 295 -4.02 9.77 15.32
CA GLU A 295 -2.60 9.54 15.58
C GLU A 295 -2.44 8.44 16.63
N LEU A 296 -1.61 7.45 16.33
CA LEU A 296 -1.24 6.40 17.27
C LEU A 296 0.10 6.76 17.90
N SER A 297 0.19 6.59 19.21
CA SER A 297 1.39 6.88 20.00
C SER A 297 1.63 5.78 21.03
N ALA A 298 2.78 5.83 21.70
CA ALA A 298 3.20 4.81 22.67
C ALA A 298 3.10 3.38 22.09
N GLU A 299 3.68 3.17 20.90
CA GLU A 299 3.71 1.87 20.23
C GLU A 299 2.31 1.29 19.98
N GLU A 300 1.41 2.13 19.47
CA GLU A 300 0.02 1.81 19.17
C GLU A 300 -0.83 1.43 20.40
N SER A 301 -0.38 1.76 21.63
CA SER A 301 -1.20 1.60 22.84
C SER A 301 -2.07 2.81 23.17
N ILE A 302 -1.77 3.98 22.60
CA ILE A 302 -2.55 5.20 22.79
C ILE A 302 -3.08 5.69 21.45
N TYR A 303 -4.40 5.82 21.37
CA TYR A 303 -5.13 6.38 20.24
C TYR A 303 -5.52 7.83 20.54
N ASN A 304 -5.10 8.74 19.67
CA ASN A 304 -5.42 10.16 19.74
C ASN A 304 -6.34 10.52 18.57
N PHE A 305 -7.49 11.12 18.86
CA PHE A 305 -8.40 11.64 17.85
C PHE A 305 -8.57 13.15 18.00
N THR A 306 -8.07 13.91 17.02
CA THR A 306 -8.20 15.37 16.96
C THR A 306 -9.34 15.73 16.00
N PRO A 307 -10.45 16.32 16.46
CA PRO A 307 -11.57 16.63 15.58
C PRO A 307 -11.26 17.82 14.65
N GLU A 308 -11.92 17.84 13.49
CA GLU A 308 -11.86 18.99 12.58
C GLU A 308 -12.51 20.24 13.19
N MET A 309 -13.62 20.05 13.90
CA MET A 309 -14.38 21.11 14.57
C MET A 309 -14.22 21.01 16.09
N PRO A 310 -14.33 22.13 16.83
CA PRO A 310 -14.27 22.08 18.29
C PRO A 310 -15.36 21.20 18.89
N TRP A 311 -15.05 20.50 19.98
CA TRP A 311 -15.98 19.60 20.65
C TRP A 311 -17.22 20.33 21.15
N ALA A 312 -18.41 19.83 20.79
CA ALA A 312 -19.64 20.24 21.44
C ALA A 312 -19.74 19.59 22.82
N ARG A 313 -20.38 20.28 23.77
CA ARG A 313 -20.73 19.69 25.07
C ARG A 313 -21.79 18.61 24.85
N GLY A 314 -21.60 17.43 25.41
CA GLY A 314 -22.56 16.34 25.26
C GLY A 314 -21.96 14.93 25.35
N THR A 315 -22.80 13.95 25.03
CA THR A 315 -22.44 12.53 25.04
C THR A 315 -21.95 12.08 23.68
N PHE A 316 -20.86 11.31 23.68
CA PHE A 316 -20.26 10.71 22.50
C PHE A 316 -19.98 9.22 22.74
N ASN A 317 -19.70 8.49 21.67
CA ASN A 317 -19.29 7.09 21.73
C ASN A 317 -17.96 6.88 21.00
N LEU A 318 -17.07 6.12 21.62
CA LEU A 318 -15.99 5.40 20.95
C LEU A 318 -16.59 4.09 20.42
N GLN A 319 -16.83 4.04 19.12
CA GLN A 319 -17.39 2.90 18.42
C GLN A 319 -16.27 2.07 17.80
N CYS A 320 -16.19 0.79 18.17
CA CYS A 320 -15.19 -0.15 17.65
C CYS A 320 -15.88 -1.29 16.91
N GLU A 321 -15.49 -1.54 15.67
CA GLU A 321 -15.89 -2.74 14.94
C GLU A 321 -15.22 -3.96 15.58
N ALA A 322 -15.94 -5.07 15.66
CA ALA A 322 -15.47 -6.28 16.33
C ALA A 322 -14.26 -6.96 15.65
N ARG A 323 -13.93 -6.54 14.43
CA ARG A 323 -12.73 -6.97 13.70
C ARG A 323 -11.44 -6.29 14.18
N LEU A 324 -11.52 -5.30 15.08
CA LEU A 324 -10.33 -4.71 15.69
C LEU A 324 -9.56 -5.82 16.42
N GLU A 325 -8.25 -5.88 16.20
CA GLU A 325 -7.37 -6.94 16.69
C GLU A 325 -6.17 -6.35 17.45
N ASP A 326 -5.62 -7.15 18.36
CA ASP A 326 -4.29 -6.95 18.93
C ASP A 326 -3.18 -7.42 17.96
N LEU A 327 -1.91 -7.37 18.41
CA LEU A 327 -0.76 -7.82 17.60
C LEU A 327 -0.76 -9.34 17.30
N ALA A 328 -1.46 -10.13 18.11
CA ALA A 328 -1.58 -11.57 17.99
C ALA A 328 -2.79 -12.01 17.12
N GLY A 329 -3.57 -11.05 16.62
CA GLY A 329 -4.79 -11.30 15.84
C GLY A 329 -5.99 -11.69 16.68
N ASN A 330 -5.93 -11.53 18.01
CA ASN A 330 -7.08 -11.70 18.88
C ASN A 330 -8.00 -10.51 18.66
N ASN A 331 -9.26 -10.78 18.26
CA ASN A 331 -10.22 -9.71 18.04
C ASN A 331 -11.11 -9.50 19.27
N LEU A 332 -11.95 -8.45 19.25
CA LEU A 332 -12.79 -8.07 20.40
C LEU A 332 -13.78 -9.16 20.84
N ASN A 333 -14.11 -10.12 19.98
CA ASN A 333 -14.99 -11.23 20.33
C ASN A 333 -14.23 -12.46 20.84
N ARG A 334 -13.03 -12.74 20.32
CA ARG A 334 -12.32 -14.00 20.59
C ARG A 334 -10.83 -13.99 20.24
N PRO A 335 -10.03 -14.86 20.90
CA PRO A 335 -8.65 -15.12 20.51
C PRO A 335 -8.51 -15.72 19.11
N PHE A 336 -7.36 -15.49 18.47
CA PHE A 336 -7.05 -16.00 17.12
C PHE A 336 -6.89 -17.52 17.06
N ASP A 337 -6.12 -18.06 18.01
CA ASP A 337 -5.87 -19.49 18.18
C ASP A 337 -6.83 -20.04 19.23
N ARG A 338 -7.90 -20.67 18.75
CA ARG A 338 -8.90 -21.32 19.58
C ARG A 338 -8.71 -22.82 19.53
N ASP A 339 -8.89 -23.45 20.68
CA ASP A 339 -9.09 -24.88 20.75
C ASP A 339 -10.37 -25.23 19.97
N LEU A 340 -10.20 -26.04 18.92
CA LEU A 340 -11.30 -26.43 18.02
C LEU A 340 -12.34 -27.32 18.70
N THR A 341 -12.08 -27.81 19.92
CA THR A 341 -13.02 -28.64 20.69
C THR A 341 -14.07 -27.84 21.45
N ILE A 342 -13.90 -26.51 21.58
CA ILE A 342 -14.83 -25.63 22.31
C ILE A 342 -15.91 -25.13 21.34
N THR A 343 -17.14 -25.64 21.47
CA THR A 343 -18.29 -25.35 20.59
C THR A 343 -19.15 -24.17 21.02
N ALA A 344 -18.92 -23.59 22.20
CA ALA A 344 -19.63 -22.39 22.63
C ALA A 344 -19.00 -21.16 21.94
N ASP A 345 -19.68 -20.62 20.93
CA ASP A 345 -19.38 -19.27 20.47
C ASP A 345 -20.03 -18.26 21.44
N PRO A 346 -19.25 -17.33 22.05
CA PRO A 346 -19.85 -16.22 22.78
C PRO A 346 -20.76 -15.43 21.84
N LEU A 347 -21.72 -14.69 22.40
CA LEU A 347 -22.57 -13.76 21.64
C LEU A 347 -21.66 -12.78 20.87
N LEU A 348 -21.51 -13.03 19.57
CA LEU A 348 -20.67 -12.22 18.71
C LEU A 348 -21.34 -10.87 18.52
N LYS A 349 -20.64 -9.81 18.89
CA LYS A 349 -21.04 -8.43 18.57
C LYS A 349 -20.38 -8.04 17.26
N GLU A 350 -21.06 -7.21 16.47
CA GLU A 350 -20.43 -6.55 15.32
C GLU A 350 -19.74 -5.25 15.75
N ILE A 351 -20.27 -4.59 16.77
CA ILE A 351 -19.83 -3.29 17.26
C ILE A 351 -19.80 -3.27 18.78
N PHE A 352 -18.75 -2.67 19.33
CA PHE A 352 -18.57 -2.36 20.74
C PHE A 352 -18.62 -0.82 20.91
N ASN A 353 -19.41 -0.32 21.85
CA ASN A 353 -19.56 1.11 22.09
C ASN A 353 -19.12 1.47 23.51
N ARG A 354 -18.20 2.42 23.65
CA ARG A 354 -17.81 3.02 24.93
C ARG A 354 -18.25 4.48 24.99
N LYS A 355 -19.22 4.78 25.86
CA LYS A 355 -19.73 6.15 26.06
C LYS A 355 -18.72 7.00 26.82
N PHE A 356 -18.61 8.27 26.43
CA PHE A 356 -17.89 9.30 27.18
C PHE A 356 -18.62 10.65 27.08
N GLN A 357 -18.29 11.58 27.97
CA GLN A 357 -18.90 12.91 28.03
C GLN A 357 -17.84 13.98 27.74
N ILE A 358 -18.26 15.02 27.02
CA ILE A 358 -17.54 16.28 26.91
C ILE A 358 -18.26 17.31 27.77
N GLU A 359 -17.53 17.91 28.71
CA GLU A 359 -18.02 18.97 29.61
C GLU A 359 -17.48 20.34 29.22
#